data_AF-A0A3N5X769-F1
#
_entry.id   AF-A0A3N5X769-F1
#
_cell.length_a   1.000
_cell.length_b   1.000
_cell.length_c   1.000
_cell.angle_alpha   90.00
_cell.angle_beta   90.00
_cell.angle_gamma   90.00
#
_symmetry.space_group_name_H-M   'P 1'
#
loop_
_entity.id
_entity.type
_entity.pdbx_description
1 polymer ?
#
loop_
_entity_poly.entity_id
_entity_poly.type
_entity_poly.pdbx_seq_one_letter_code
_entity_poly.pdbx_strand_id
1 'polypeptide(L)'
;MKEIRILSATGILGSGFREETLKRAMTLKPDFIGADCGSTDPGPHHLGSGEPQFSDAACKRDLRLMLLAARAAKIPVIVGSAMTAGTDAQLERLAGIAREIAREEKLGFKLATIASEQDRNYLKRRLREGRIKPLANAPQFDEAVIDRSSHIVGMCGAEPYIEALANGAEVVIAGRSSDTSIFAAMPVMRGFNPATVWHAAKILECGAACVVQRKYPDCNFAIVTDDHFIVEPPNPDYRCDPASVASHNLYENSTPYELVEPSGILNTVNARYEAISDRAVKVSGSAFKKAERYTIKLEGAELAGYQSIVLGSVRDPIIL
;
A
#
# COMPACT_ATOMS: atom_id res chain seq x y z
N MET A 1 4.05 -27.92 5.80
CA MET A 1 4.19 -26.73 6.67
C MET A 1 3.09 -25.74 6.26
N LYS A 2 2.50 -25.01 7.20
CA LYS A 2 1.50 -23.99 6.87
C LYS A 2 2.23 -22.80 6.23
N GLU A 3 1.86 -22.43 5.02
CA GLU A 3 2.44 -21.28 4.30
C GLU A 3 1.34 -20.47 3.60
N ILE A 4 1.63 -19.19 3.35
CA ILE A 4 0.82 -18.32 2.50
C ILE A 4 1.74 -17.61 1.50
N ARG A 5 1.30 -17.53 0.25
CA ARG A 5 2.07 -16.98 -0.87
C ARG A 5 1.49 -15.66 -1.29
N ILE A 6 2.31 -14.62 -1.28
CA ILE A 6 1.87 -13.24 -1.46
C ILE A 6 2.54 -12.68 -2.69
N LEU A 7 1.75 -12.18 -3.64
CA LEU A 7 2.23 -11.43 -4.79
C LEU A 7 1.95 -9.94 -4.59
N SER A 8 3.00 -9.13 -4.53
CA SER A 8 2.92 -7.68 -4.68
C SER A 8 3.10 -7.33 -6.15
N ALA A 9 2.03 -6.88 -6.80
CA ALA A 9 2.06 -6.59 -8.24
C ALA A 9 2.90 -5.35 -8.56
N THR A 10 2.79 -4.31 -7.72
CA THR A 10 3.54 -3.07 -7.80
C THR A 10 3.46 -2.33 -6.47
N GLY A 11 4.40 -1.40 -6.25
CA GLY A 11 4.38 -0.51 -5.09
C GLY A 11 3.44 0.68 -5.23
N ILE A 12 3.06 1.07 -6.46
CA ILE A 12 2.04 2.10 -6.70
C ILE A 12 1.31 1.77 -8.01
N LEU A 13 0.02 1.47 -7.94
CA LEU A 13 -0.83 1.22 -9.10
C LEU A 13 -0.85 2.45 -10.02
N GLY A 14 -0.60 2.25 -11.31
CA GLY A 14 -0.41 3.30 -12.31
C GLY A 14 1.07 3.57 -12.63
N SER A 15 2.01 3.17 -11.78
CA SER A 15 3.44 3.22 -12.09
C SER A 15 3.90 2.13 -13.06
N GLY A 16 3.10 1.08 -13.24
CA GLY A 16 3.38 -0.05 -14.12
C GLY A 16 4.11 -1.22 -13.43
N PHE A 17 4.15 -2.32 -14.18
CA PHE A 17 4.94 -3.53 -13.93
C PHE A 17 4.95 -4.37 -15.22
N ARG A 18 5.88 -5.33 -15.38
CA ARG A 18 5.93 -6.15 -16.59
C ARG A 18 4.87 -7.25 -16.57
N GLU A 19 4.14 -7.40 -17.67
CA GLU A 19 3.13 -8.45 -17.79
C GLU A 19 3.76 -9.85 -17.72
N GLU A 20 4.97 -10.00 -18.26
CA GLU A 20 5.76 -11.23 -18.18
C GLU A 20 6.14 -11.57 -16.75
N THR A 21 6.48 -10.56 -15.94
CA THR A 21 6.78 -10.74 -14.51
C THR A 21 5.53 -11.21 -13.76
N LEU A 22 4.37 -10.59 -14.01
CA LEU A 22 3.10 -11.05 -13.44
C LEU A 22 2.78 -12.48 -13.85
N LYS A 23 2.89 -12.82 -15.15
CA LYS A 23 2.67 -14.19 -15.64
C LYS A 23 3.59 -15.20 -14.94
N ARG A 24 4.88 -14.89 -14.80
CA ARG A 24 5.83 -15.73 -14.06
C ARG A 24 5.44 -15.87 -12.59
N ALA A 25 5.08 -14.77 -11.92
CA ALA A 25 4.65 -14.78 -10.53
C ALA A 25 3.42 -15.68 -10.31
N MET A 26 2.46 -15.68 -11.24
CA MET A 26 1.27 -16.53 -11.15
C MET A 26 1.59 -18.02 -11.22
N THR A 27 2.70 -18.44 -11.85
CA THR A 27 3.14 -19.84 -11.83
C THR A 27 3.53 -20.33 -10.44
N LEU A 28 3.87 -19.40 -9.52
CA LEU A 28 4.19 -19.68 -8.12
C LEU A 28 2.92 -19.90 -7.26
N LYS A 29 1.73 -19.74 -7.85
CA LYS A 29 0.41 -19.94 -7.23
C LYS A 29 0.22 -19.07 -5.97
N PRO A 30 0.24 -17.72 -6.09
CA PRO A 30 -0.06 -16.85 -4.97
C PRO A 30 -1.46 -17.11 -4.42
N ASP A 31 -1.66 -16.87 -3.12
CA ASP A 31 -2.94 -16.92 -2.44
C ASP A 31 -3.78 -15.66 -2.64
N PHE A 32 -3.12 -14.53 -2.92
CA PHE A 32 -3.75 -13.26 -3.30
C PHE A 32 -2.75 -12.34 -4.01
N ILE A 33 -3.26 -11.32 -4.68
CA ILE A 33 -2.49 -10.26 -5.31
C ILE A 33 -2.76 -8.96 -4.55
N GLY A 34 -1.71 -8.32 -4.06
CA GLY A 34 -1.76 -6.99 -3.45
C GLY A 34 -1.11 -5.94 -4.36
N ALA A 35 -1.58 -4.70 -4.26
CA ALA A 35 -0.85 -3.53 -4.74
C ALA A 35 -1.22 -2.33 -3.88
N ASP A 36 -0.24 -1.51 -3.53
CA ASP A 36 -0.54 -0.16 -3.08
C ASP A 36 -0.78 0.76 -4.30
N CYS A 37 -1.49 1.85 -4.08
CA CYS A 37 -1.84 2.91 -5.00
C CYS A 37 -1.80 4.27 -4.27
N GLY A 38 -1.38 4.28 -2.99
CA GLY A 38 -1.20 5.45 -2.17
C GLY A 38 0.19 6.06 -2.31
N SER A 39 0.35 7.31 -1.86
CA SER A 39 1.64 7.88 -1.48
C SER A 39 1.45 9.24 -0.82
N THR A 40 2.31 9.56 0.15
CA THR A 40 2.48 10.93 0.67
C THR A 40 3.71 11.65 0.12
N ASP A 41 4.57 10.97 -0.62
CA ASP A 41 5.84 11.50 -1.14
C ASP A 41 5.67 12.71 -2.08
N PRO A 42 4.63 12.78 -2.94
CA PRO A 42 4.41 13.95 -3.79
C PRO A 42 3.92 15.18 -3.00
N GLY A 43 3.74 15.06 -1.68
CA GLY A 43 3.28 16.12 -0.80
C GLY A 43 1.75 16.26 -0.75
N PRO A 44 1.24 17.34 -0.13
CA PRO A 44 -0.17 17.46 0.24
C PRO A 44 -1.10 17.77 -0.94
N HIS A 45 -0.56 17.99 -2.15
CA HIS A 45 -1.36 18.42 -3.31
C HIS A 45 -2.52 17.46 -3.61
N HIS A 46 -2.23 16.15 -3.72
CA HIS A 46 -3.24 15.15 -4.12
C HIS A 46 -4.32 14.93 -3.06
N LEU A 47 -3.99 15.11 -1.78
CA LEU A 47 -4.99 15.11 -0.71
C LEU A 47 -5.80 16.42 -0.71
N GLY A 48 -5.15 17.56 -0.97
CA GLY A 48 -5.80 18.87 -0.95
C GLY A 48 -6.70 19.14 -2.16
N SER A 49 -6.34 18.64 -3.35
CA SER A 49 -7.08 18.81 -4.59
C SER A 49 -8.04 17.66 -4.91
N GLY A 50 -7.78 16.47 -4.36
CA GLY A 50 -8.49 15.23 -4.73
C GLY A 50 -8.04 14.64 -6.07
N GLU A 51 -7.12 15.26 -6.80
CA GLU A 51 -6.61 14.74 -8.06
C GLU A 51 -5.54 13.66 -7.84
N PRO A 52 -5.57 12.55 -8.60
CA PRO A 52 -4.58 11.48 -8.47
C PRO A 52 -3.24 11.88 -9.11
N GLN A 53 -2.15 11.21 -8.68
CA GLN A 53 -0.85 11.36 -9.31
C GLN A 53 -0.78 10.68 -10.69
N PHE A 54 -1.40 9.52 -10.83
CA PHE A 54 -1.42 8.73 -12.06
C PHE A 54 -2.78 8.86 -12.78
N SER A 55 -2.75 8.72 -14.10
CA SER A 55 -3.96 8.80 -14.92
C SER A 55 -4.85 7.57 -14.78
N ASP A 56 -6.14 7.74 -15.04
CA ASP A 56 -7.11 6.62 -15.08
C ASP A 56 -6.65 5.51 -16.01
N ALA A 57 -6.09 5.86 -17.17
CA ALA A 57 -5.59 4.87 -18.14
C ALA A 57 -4.45 4.02 -17.57
N ALA A 58 -3.53 4.63 -16.81
CA ALA A 58 -2.42 3.91 -16.18
C ALA A 58 -2.93 2.99 -15.06
N CYS A 59 -3.76 3.51 -14.15
CA CYS A 59 -4.38 2.70 -13.09
C CYS A 59 -5.25 1.57 -13.66
N LYS A 60 -6.03 1.84 -14.72
CA LYS A 60 -6.85 0.84 -15.42
C LYS A 60 -6.01 -0.27 -16.03
N ARG A 61 -4.86 0.05 -16.64
CA ARG A 61 -3.95 -0.94 -17.21
C ARG A 61 -3.47 -1.92 -16.14
N ASP A 62 -2.94 -1.39 -15.04
CA ASP A 62 -2.38 -2.21 -13.96
C ASP A 62 -3.47 -3.04 -13.27
N LEU A 63 -4.60 -2.42 -12.94
CA LEU A 63 -5.72 -3.10 -12.30
C LEU A 63 -6.32 -4.17 -13.21
N ARG A 64 -6.43 -3.94 -14.52
CA ARG A 64 -6.94 -4.94 -15.48
C ARG A 64 -6.08 -6.20 -15.46
N LEU A 65 -4.76 -6.05 -15.51
CA LEU A 65 -3.84 -7.19 -15.46
C LEU A 65 -3.96 -7.97 -14.16
N MET A 66 -4.04 -7.28 -13.02
CA MET A 66 -4.24 -7.91 -11.71
C MET A 66 -5.57 -8.67 -11.65
N LEU A 67 -6.68 -8.05 -12.09
CA LEU A 67 -8.00 -8.66 -12.07
C LEU A 67 -8.05 -9.90 -12.98
N LEU A 68 -7.57 -9.83 -14.22
CA LEU A 68 -7.54 -10.97 -15.13
C LEU A 68 -6.76 -12.15 -14.53
N ALA A 69 -5.56 -11.90 -14.00
CA ALA A 69 -4.73 -12.92 -13.36
C ALA A 69 -5.42 -13.54 -12.13
N ALA A 70 -5.97 -12.70 -11.26
CA ALA A 70 -6.63 -13.13 -10.03
C ALA A 70 -7.89 -13.96 -10.30
N ARG A 71 -8.70 -13.56 -11.29
CA ARG A 71 -9.91 -14.28 -11.68
C ARG A 71 -9.60 -15.64 -12.30
N ALA A 72 -8.57 -15.72 -13.14
CA ALA A 72 -8.11 -17.01 -13.69
C ALA A 72 -7.65 -17.97 -12.58
N ALA A 73 -6.99 -17.46 -11.54
CA ALA A 73 -6.50 -18.25 -10.42
C ALA A 73 -7.51 -18.43 -9.25
N LYS A 74 -8.66 -17.74 -9.30
CA LYS A 74 -9.68 -17.70 -8.24
C LYS A 74 -9.13 -17.23 -6.88
N ILE A 75 -8.30 -16.20 -6.90
CA ILE A 75 -7.70 -15.59 -5.70
C ILE A 75 -8.10 -14.13 -5.55
N PRO A 76 -8.10 -13.55 -4.33
CA PRO A 76 -8.47 -12.16 -4.13
C PRO A 76 -7.46 -11.14 -4.68
N VAL A 77 -7.96 -9.96 -5.01
CA VAL A 77 -7.16 -8.74 -5.26
C VAL A 77 -7.40 -7.77 -4.12
N ILE A 78 -6.33 -7.24 -3.54
CA ILE A 78 -6.38 -6.25 -2.46
C ILE A 78 -5.62 -5.01 -2.90
N VAL A 79 -6.28 -3.86 -2.90
CA VAL A 79 -5.69 -2.56 -3.21
C VAL A 79 -5.90 -1.61 -2.05
N GLY A 80 -4.81 -1.01 -1.57
CA GLY A 80 -4.80 0.18 -0.71
C GLY A 80 -3.92 1.22 -1.38
N SER A 81 -3.68 2.38 -0.77
CA SER A 81 -4.68 3.43 -0.74
C SER A 81 -5.18 3.81 -2.14
N ALA A 82 -6.46 4.12 -2.33
CA ALA A 82 -6.97 4.44 -3.66
C ALA A 82 -6.42 5.76 -4.22
N MET A 83 -5.74 5.68 -5.37
CA MET A 83 -5.44 6.84 -6.23
C MET A 83 -4.71 7.98 -5.51
N THR A 84 -3.57 7.65 -4.91
CA THR A 84 -2.62 8.52 -4.22
C THR A 84 -3.02 8.91 -2.79
N ALA A 85 -4.09 9.68 -2.60
CA ALA A 85 -4.43 10.20 -1.27
C ALA A 85 -5.53 9.40 -0.55
N GLY A 86 -6.30 8.59 -1.28
CA GLY A 86 -7.35 7.75 -0.70
C GLY A 86 -8.60 8.51 -0.24
N THR A 87 -8.91 9.68 -0.82
CA THR A 87 -10.19 10.37 -0.58
C THR A 87 -11.37 9.52 -1.06
N ASP A 88 -12.59 9.83 -0.61
CA ASP A 88 -13.75 9.04 -1.03
C ASP A 88 -14.03 9.20 -2.55
N ALA A 89 -13.72 10.36 -3.12
CA ALA A 89 -13.79 10.58 -4.57
C ALA A 89 -12.77 9.72 -5.34
N GLN A 90 -11.53 9.61 -4.85
CA GLN A 90 -10.48 8.78 -5.43
C GLN A 90 -10.82 7.29 -5.30
N LEU A 91 -11.39 6.87 -4.17
CA LEU A 91 -11.90 5.53 -3.95
C LEU A 91 -12.99 5.17 -4.96
N GLU A 92 -14.01 6.01 -5.11
CA GLU A 92 -15.09 5.74 -6.06
C GLU A 92 -14.61 5.78 -7.52
N ARG A 93 -13.62 6.62 -7.84
CA ARG A 93 -12.98 6.64 -9.16
C ARG A 93 -12.31 5.30 -9.47
N LEU A 94 -11.47 4.79 -8.56
CA LEU A 94 -10.79 3.50 -8.75
C LEU A 94 -11.77 2.30 -8.75
N ALA A 95 -12.79 2.33 -7.88
CA ALA A 95 -13.86 1.35 -7.90
C ALA A 95 -14.67 1.39 -9.21
N GLY A 96 -14.89 2.59 -9.76
CA GLY A 96 -15.48 2.80 -11.09
C GLY A 96 -14.66 2.13 -12.20
N ILE A 97 -13.34 2.31 -12.19
CA ILE A 97 -12.41 1.64 -13.12
C ILE A 97 -12.50 0.11 -12.97
N ALA A 98 -12.55 -0.42 -11.75
CA ALA A 98 -12.72 -1.85 -11.52
C ALA A 98 -14.02 -2.39 -12.14
N ARG A 99 -15.13 -1.66 -11.95
CA ARG A 99 -16.44 -1.99 -12.53
C ARG A 99 -16.42 -1.90 -14.06
N GLU A 100 -15.70 -0.93 -14.62
CA GLU A 100 -15.52 -0.79 -16.07
C GLU A 100 -14.76 -1.98 -16.66
N ILE A 101 -13.61 -2.34 -16.08
CA ILE A 101 -12.84 -3.52 -16.47
C ILE A 101 -13.72 -4.78 -16.39
N ALA A 102 -14.50 -4.94 -15.31
CA ALA A 102 -15.39 -6.09 -15.15
C ALA A 102 -16.40 -6.22 -16.31
N ARG A 103 -16.95 -5.10 -16.80
CA ARG A 103 -17.86 -5.12 -17.95
C ARG A 103 -17.13 -5.45 -19.26
N GLU A 104 -15.98 -4.83 -19.49
CA GLU A 104 -15.18 -5.04 -20.72
C GLU A 104 -14.68 -6.48 -20.84
N GLU A 105 -14.13 -7.02 -19.75
CA GLU A 105 -13.50 -8.33 -19.68
C GLU A 105 -14.50 -9.45 -19.28
N LYS A 106 -15.78 -9.09 -19.09
CA LYS A 106 -16.86 -10.00 -18.65
C LYS A 106 -16.53 -10.77 -17.37
N LEU A 107 -15.94 -10.08 -16.39
CA LEU A 107 -15.56 -10.66 -15.11
C LEU A 107 -16.71 -10.54 -14.10
N GLY A 108 -16.88 -11.59 -13.29
CA GLY A 108 -17.70 -11.56 -12.07
C GLY A 108 -16.80 -11.60 -10.84
N PHE A 109 -17.06 -10.71 -9.88
CA PHE A 109 -16.44 -10.74 -8.56
C PHE A 109 -17.25 -9.92 -7.54
N LYS A 110 -17.15 -10.30 -6.26
CA LYS A 110 -17.65 -9.47 -5.15
C LYS A 110 -16.63 -8.36 -4.81
N LEU A 111 -16.98 -7.11 -5.12
CA LEU A 111 -16.19 -5.92 -4.79
C LEU A 111 -16.61 -5.35 -3.42
N ALA A 112 -15.63 -5.08 -2.56
CA ALA A 112 -15.79 -4.29 -1.35
C ALA A 112 -14.96 -3.01 -1.43
N THR A 113 -15.52 -1.90 -0.95
CA THR A 113 -14.81 -0.61 -0.81
C THR A 113 -14.70 -0.23 0.67
N ILE A 114 -13.57 0.37 1.06
CA ILE A 114 -13.32 0.83 2.43
C ILE A 114 -13.07 2.34 2.37
N ALA A 115 -14.08 3.15 2.69
CA ALA A 115 -13.98 4.60 2.75
C ALA A 115 -13.08 5.05 3.90
N SER A 116 -12.37 6.16 3.72
CA SER A 116 -11.41 6.67 4.70
C SER A 116 -11.63 8.13 5.08
N GLU A 117 -12.46 8.85 4.33
CA GLU A 117 -12.71 10.26 4.60
C GLU A 117 -13.51 10.44 5.90
N GLN A 118 -13.10 11.43 6.69
CA GLN A 118 -13.61 11.62 8.05
C GLN A 118 -14.62 12.76 8.11
N ASP A 119 -15.76 12.51 8.74
CA ASP A 119 -16.74 13.55 9.02
C ASP A 119 -16.17 14.62 9.97
N ARG A 120 -16.27 15.89 9.58
CA ARG A 120 -15.72 17.03 10.33
C ARG A 120 -16.37 17.16 11.71
N ASN A 121 -17.69 16.96 11.81
CA ASN A 121 -18.39 17.07 13.09
C ASN A 121 -17.96 15.97 14.06
N TYR A 122 -17.77 14.75 13.56
CA TYR A 122 -17.18 13.64 14.29
C TYR A 122 -15.77 13.99 14.78
N LEU A 123 -14.90 14.53 13.92
CA LEU A 123 -13.54 14.93 14.32
C LEU A 123 -13.52 16.02 15.39
N LYS A 124 -14.33 17.08 15.25
CA LYS A 124 -14.44 18.15 16.26
C LYS A 124 -14.88 17.58 17.61
N ARG A 125 -15.88 16.70 17.62
CA ARG A 125 -16.32 16.01 18.84
C ARG A 125 -15.18 15.20 19.46
N ARG A 126 -14.46 14.40 18.66
CA ARG A 126 -13.32 13.60 19.11
C ARG A 126 -12.15 14.45 19.62
N LEU A 127 -11.93 15.62 19.03
CA LEU A 127 -10.94 16.59 19.49
C LEU A 127 -11.29 17.14 20.88
N ARG A 128 -12.54 17.58 21.10
CA ARG A 128 -13.04 18.04 22.41
C ARG A 128 -12.95 16.95 23.49
N GLU A 129 -13.19 15.69 23.12
CA GLU A 129 -13.02 14.52 23.98
C GLU A 129 -11.54 14.18 24.29
N GLY A 130 -10.58 14.93 23.71
CA GLY A 130 -9.14 14.68 23.89
C GLY A 130 -8.65 13.38 23.23
N ARG A 131 -9.40 12.85 22.25
CA ARG A 131 -9.11 11.57 21.57
C ARG A 131 -8.26 11.69 20.32
N ILE A 132 -8.04 12.91 19.84
CA ILE A 132 -7.08 13.21 18.77
C ILE A 132 -5.80 13.71 19.45
N LYS A 133 -4.67 13.08 19.13
CA LYS A 133 -3.36 13.42 19.68
C LYS A 133 -2.42 13.80 18.53
N PRO A 134 -1.56 14.82 18.71
CA PRO A 134 -0.59 15.17 17.70
C PRO A 134 0.43 14.04 17.51
N LEU A 135 0.85 13.82 16.27
CA LEU A 135 2.03 13.01 15.97
C LEU A 135 3.30 13.78 16.36
N ALA A 136 4.43 13.09 16.38
CA ALA A 136 5.73 13.74 16.54
C ALA A 136 5.91 14.84 15.48
N ASN A 137 6.28 16.04 15.90
CA ASN A 137 6.46 17.23 15.06
C ASN A 137 5.21 17.69 14.28
N ALA A 138 4.00 17.26 14.68
CA ALA A 138 2.78 17.74 14.06
C ALA A 138 2.58 19.25 14.33
N PRO A 139 2.09 20.03 13.35
CA PRO A 139 1.68 21.41 13.57
C PRO A 139 0.52 21.48 14.57
N GLN A 140 0.25 22.68 15.09
CA GLN A 140 -0.91 22.91 15.95
C GLN A 140 -2.19 22.48 15.23
N PHE A 141 -3.00 21.64 15.89
CA PHE A 141 -4.23 21.10 15.35
C PHE A 141 -5.41 21.49 16.24
N ASP A 142 -6.34 22.26 15.69
CA ASP A 142 -7.55 22.73 16.37
C ASP A 142 -8.79 22.57 15.47
N GLU A 143 -9.96 22.98 15.96
CA GLU A 143 -11.20 22.92 15.17
C GLU A 143 -11.15 23.82 13.93
N ALA A 144 -10.38 24.91 13.94
CA ALA A 144 -10.25 25.78 12.79
C ALA A 144 -9.43 25.12 11.68
N VAL A 145 -8.40 24.33 12.02
CA VAL A 145 -7.69 23.47 11.05
C VAL A 145 -8.64 22.44 10.43
N ILE A 146 -9.52 21.83 11.23
CA ILE A 146 -10.54 20.90 10.70
C ILE A 146 -11.47 21.59 9.71
N ASP A 147 -11.84 22.85 9.98
CA ASP A 147 -12.71 23.64 9.10
C ASP A 147 -12.02 24.09 7.81
N ARG A 148 -10.72 24.39 7.85
CA ARG A 148 -9.97 24.81 6.66
C ARG A 148 -9.43 23.67 5.81
N SER A 149 -9.30 22.46 6.38
CA SER A 149 -8.84 21.30 5.62
C SER A 149 -9.79 21.02 4.46
N SER A 150 -9.28 20.81 3.24
CA SER A 150 -10.09 20.38 2.10
C SER A 150 -10.62 18.97 2.32
N HIS A 151 -9.70 18.05 2.66
CA HIS A 151 -9.96 16.65 2.93
C HIS A 151 -9.23 16.22 4.20
N ILE A 152 -9.85 15.31 4.96
CA ILE A 152 -9.22 14.62 6.09
C ILE A 152 -9.50 13.14 5.97
N VAL A 153 -8.46 12.33 5.86
CA VAL A 153 -8.55 10.88 5.71
C VAL A 153 -7.97 10.18 6.94
N GLY A 154 -8.53 9.02 7.27
CA GLY A 154 -8.07 8.15 8.33
C GLY A 154 -7.36 6.93 7.75
N MET A 155 -6.05 6.84 7.93
CA MET A 155 -5.23 5.70 7.50
C MET A 155 -5.55 4.47 8.35
N CYS A 156 -6.40 3.59 7.82
CA CYS A 156 -6.83 2.38 8.51
C CYS A 156 -5.77 1.27 8.52
N GLY A 157 -5.92 0.32 9.45
CA GLY A 157 -5.08 -0.88 9.55
C GLY A 157 -5.61 -2.06 8.73
N ALA A 158 -5.19 -3.27 9.08
CA ALA A 158 -5.59 -4.50 8.39
C ALA A 158 -7.04 -4.92 8.68
N GLU A 159 -7.65 -4.43 9.76
CA GLU A 159 -8.95 -4.88 10.26
C GLU A 159 -10.11 -4.72 9.25
N PRO A 160 -10.27 -3.58 8.55
CA PRO A 160 -11.32 -3.44 7.54
C PRO A 160 -11.12 -4.36 6.33
N TYR A 161 -9.88 -4.65 5.94
CA TYR A 161 -9.58 -5.63 4.90
C TYR A 161 -9.96 -7.04 5.33
N ILE A 162 -9.63 -7.41 6.58
CA ILE A 162 -10.01 -8.70 7.16
C ILE A 162 -11.53 -8.86 7.15
N GLU A 163 -12.28 -7.83 7.56
CA GLU A 163 -13.73 -7.85 7.53
C GLU A 163 -14.28 -8.03 6.10
N ALA A 164 -13.75 -7.30 5.13
CA ALA A 164 -14.16 -7.43 3.73
C ALA A 164 -13.91 -8.85 3.19
N LEU A 165 -12.71 -9.41 3.42
CA LEU A 165 -12.33 -10.75 2.99
C LEU A 165 -13.16 -11.84 3.69
N ALA A 166 -13.42 -11.70 4.99
CA ALA A 166 -14.25 -12.62 5.76
C ALA A 166 -15.71 -12.63 5.26
N ASN A 167 -16.20 -11.49 4.77
CA ASN A 167 -17.48 -11.36 4.09
C ASN A 167 -17.46 -11.84 2.62
N GLY A 168 -16.37 -12.47 2.17
CA GLY A 168 -16.26 -13.07 0.84
C GLY A 168 -15.95 -12.09 -0.28
N ALA A 169 -15.40 -10.91 0.04
CA ALA A 169 -14.90 -10.01 -1.00
C ALA A 169 -13.75 -10.66 -1.78
N GLU A 170 -13.82 -10.57 -3.10
CA GLU A 170 -12.84 -11.09 -4.03
C GLU A 170 -11.97 -9.98 -4.62
N VAL A 171 -12.46 -8.75 -4.58
CA VAL A 171 -11.72 -7.53 -4.84
C VAL A 171 -12.00 -6.58 -3.68
N VAL A 172 -10.94 -6.05 -3.06
CA VAL A 172 -11.04 -5.04 -2.01
C VAL A 172 -10.27 -3.82 -2.44
N ILE A 173 -10.89 -2.65 -2.39
CA ILE A 173 -10.25 -1.35 -2.67
C ILE A 173 -10.49 -0.45 -1.47
N ALA A 174 -9.44 0.00 -0.80
CA ALA A 174 -9.55 0.97 0.28
C ALA A 174 -9.19 2.38 -0.18
N GLY A 175 -9.76 3.40 0.46
CA GLY A 175 -9.22 4.75 0.51
C GLY A 175 -7.90 4.77 1.28
N ARG A 176 -7.62 5.78 2.10
CA ARG A 176 -6.36 5.84 2.85
C ARG A 176 -6.22 4.67 3.82
N SER A 177 -5.11 3.96 3.71
CA SER A 177 -4.77 2.78 4.52
C SER A 177 -3.25 2.69 4.68
N SER A 178 -2.80 1.91 5.65
CA SER A 178 -1.39 1.53 5.75
C SER A 178 -1.03 0.53 4.64
N ASP A 179 0.12 0.75 4.01
CA ASP A 179 0.54 -0.03 2.84
C ASP A 179 0.83 -1.49 3.24
N THR A 180 1.42 -1.71 4.43
CA THR A 180 1.59 -3.07 4.98
C THR A 180 0.26 -3.78 5.26
N SER A 181 -0.80 -3.04 5.59
CA SER A 181 -2.10 -3.64 5.92
C SER A 181 -2.70 -4.42 4.75
N ILE A 182 -2.40 -4.00 3.52
CA ILE A 182 -2.78 -4.69 2.26
C ILE A 182 -2.26 -6.14 2.27
N PHE A 183 -0.99 -6.31 2.68
CA PHE A 183 -0.29 -7.58 2.64
C PHE A 183 -0.42 -8.37 3.94
N ALA A 184 -0.73 -7.71 5.05
CA ALA A 184 -0.92 -8.34 6.36
C ALA A 184 -2.33 -8.93 6.54
N ALA A 185 -3.36 -8.36 5.91
CA ALA A 185 -4.77 -8.69 6.19
C ALA A 185 -5.08 -10.18 6.05
N MET A 186 -4.78 -10.79 4.89
CA MET A 186 -5.11 -12.19 4.65
C MET A 186 -4.29 -13.17 5.52
N PRO A 187 -2.95 -13.03 5.65
CA PRO A 187 -2.20 -13.87 6.58
C PRO A 187 -2.67 -13.74 8.04
N VAL A 188 -2.94 -12.53 8.54
CA VAL A 188 -3.47 -12.33 9.91
C VAL A 188 -4.83 -13.00 10.06
N MET A 189 -5.74 -12.82 9.09
CA MET A 189 -7.05 -13.47 9.08
C MET A 189 -6.94 -15.01 9.15
N ARG A 190 -5.94 -15.58 8.46
CA ARG A 190 -5.66 -17.03 8.46
C ARG A 190 -4.86 -17.50 9.69
N GLY A 191 -4.58 -16.61 10.64
CA GLY A 191 -3.91 -16.93 11.91
C GLY A 191 -2.44 -17.30 11.73
N PHE A 192 -1.70 -16.60 10.86
CA PHE A 192 -0.24 -16.66 10.83
C PHE A 192 0.35 -15.76 11.92
N ASN A 193 1.57 -16.06 12.38
CA ASN A 193 2.30 -15.24 13.34
C ASN A 193 2.40 -13.77 12.89
N PRO A 194 1.84 -12.80 13.64
CA PRO A 194 1.87 -11.39 13.28
C PRO A 194 3.29 -10.85 13.05
N ALA A 195 4.29 -11.30 13.81
CA ALA A 195 5.67 -10.80 13.66
C ALA A 195 6.25 -11.07 12.28
N THR A 196 6.08 -12.29 11.79
CA THR A 196 6.54 -12.69 10.47
C THR A 196 5.73 -12.01 9.37
N VAL A 197 4.40 -11.92 9.57
CA VAL A 197 3.48 -11.32 8.61
C VAL A 197 3.73 -9.83 8.40
N TRP A 198 3.78 -9.04 9.47
CA TRP A 198 3.96 -7.59 9.36
C TRP A 198 5.33 -7.22 8.79
N HIS A 199 6.38 -8.02 9.07
CA HIS A 199 7.68 -7.81 8.45
C HIS A 199 7.66 -8.17 6.95
N ALA A 200 7.05 -9.30 6.57
CA ALA A 200 6.88 -9.63 5.16
C ALA A 200 6.07 -8.54 4.42
N ALA A 201 5.02 -8.03 5.06
CA ALA A 201 4.20 -6.95 4.53
C ALA A 201 5.01 -5.67 4.29
N LYS A 202 5.84 -5.26 5.26
CA LYS A 202 6.78 -4.12 5.09
C LYS A 202 7.70 -4.30 3.89
N ILE A 203 8.17 -5.52 3.64
CA ILE A 203 9.03 -5.79 2.48
C ILE A 203 8.26 -5.76 1.14
N LEU A 204 6.97 -6.07 1.15
CA LEU A 204 6.14 -6.18 -0.05
C LEU A 204 5.43 -4.88 -0.45
N GLU A 205 5.28 -3.93 0.47
CA GLU A 205 4.43 -2.76 0.28
C GLU A 205 4.82 -1.91 -0.93
N CYS A 206 6.12 -1.75 -1.20
CA CYS A 206 6.62 -1.00 -2.35
C CYS A 206 6.98 -1.88 -3.57
N GLY A 207 6.40 -3.09 -3.68
CA GLY A 207 6.68 -4.03 -4.78
C GLY A 207 8.15 -4.43 -4.83
N ALA A 208 8.78 -4.34 -6.00
CA ALA A 208 10.20 -4.69 -6.19
C ALA A 208 11.20 -3.64 -5.64
N ALA A 209 10.82 -2.76 -4.73
CA ALA A 209 11.73 -1.75 -4.16
C ALA A 209 12.90 -2.34 -3.35
N CYS A 210 12.72 -3.51 -2.73
CA CYS A 210 13.74 -4.14 -1.90
C CYS A 210 14.84 -4.91 -2.68
N VAL A 211 14.84 -4.84 -4.02
CA VAL A 211 15.84 -5.51 -4.87
C VAL A 211 17.14 -4.69 -4.92
N VAL A 212 18.27 -5.35 -5.15
CA VAL A 212 19.60 -4.71 -5.14
C VAL A 212 19.69 -3.52 -6.12
N GLN A 213 19.12 -3.67 -7.31
CA GLN A 213 19.10 -2.62 -8.33
C GLN A 213 17.76 -2.61 -9.07
N ARG A 214 16.87 -1.70 -8.69
CA ARG A 214 15.57 -1.52 -9.33
C ARG A 214 15.70 -0.66 -10.59
N LYS A 215 15.51 -1.25 -11.76
CA LYS A 215 15.54 -0.53 -13.06
C LYS A 215 14.21 0.18 -13.36
N TYR A 216 13.11 -0.40 -12.92
CA TYR A 216 11.72 0.06 -13.10
C TYR A 216 10.80 -0.59 -12.04
N PRO A 217 9.61 -0.04 -11.77
CA PRO A 217 8.60 -0.68 -10.92
C PRO A 217 8.23 -2.07 -11.44
N ASP A 218 8.16 -3.07 -10.56
CA ASP A 218 7.81 -4.44 -10.94
C ASP A 218 7.31 -5.24 -9.72
N CYS A 219 6.91 -6.48 -9.96
CA CYS A 219 6.38 -7.35 -8.91
C CYS A 219 7.44 -7.84 -7.91
N ASN A 220 6.98 -8.15 -6.70
CA ASN A 220 7.74 -8.88 -5.68
C ASN A 220 6.88 -10.03 -5.12
N PHE A 221 7.53 -11.06 -4.56
CA PHE A 221 6.83 -12.25 -4.10
C PHE A 221 7.42 -12.74 -2.78
N ALA A 222 6.54 -13.16 -1.87
CA ALA A 222 6.95 -13.78 -0.63
C ALA A 222 6.20 -15.08 -0.34
N ILE A 223 6.92 -16.02 0.28
CA ILE A 223 6.35 -17.19 0.94
C ILE A 223 6.48 -16.94 2.45
N VAL A 224 5.36 -16.89 3.15
CA VAL A 224 5.30 -16.58 4.58
C VAL A 224 4.87 -17.81 5.37
N THR A 225 5.59 -18.11 6.43
CA THR A 225 5.29 -19.15 7.41
C THR A 225 5.18 -18.53 8.82
N ASP A 226 5.02 -19.33 9.87
CA ASP A 226 4.91 -18.80 11.23
C ASP A 226 6.25 -18.31 11.81
N ASP A 227 7.38 -18.84 11.37
CA ASP A 227 8.71 -18.53 11.92
C ASP A 227 9.60 -17.69 10.99
N HIS A 228 9.32 -17.69 9.69
CA HIS A 228 10.09 -16.93 8.70
C HIS A 228 9.27 -16.61 7.44
N PHE A 229 9.80 -15.68 6.64
CA PHE A 229 9.38 -15.51 5.25
C PHE A 229 10.57 -15.56 4.31
N ILE A 230 10.31 -15.89 3.06
CA ILE A 230 11.27 -15.85 1.96
C ILE A 230 10.77 -14.82 0.97
N VAL A 231 11.62 -13.88 0.57
CA VAL A 231 11.33 -12.92 -0.49
C VAL A 231 12.19 -13.22 -1.71
N GLU A 232 11.55 -13.30 -2.88
CA GLU A 232 12.23 -13.45 -4.17
C GLU A 232 11.45 -12.71 -5.27
N PRO A 233 12.09 -11.77 -6.01
CA PRO A 233 11.42 -11.06 -7.08
C PRO A 233 11.18 -12.00 -8.29
N PRO A 234 9.95 -12.07 -8.84
CA PRO A 234 9.64 -12.90 -10.00
C PRO A 234 10.34 -12.45 -11.28
N ASN A 235 10.87 -11.23 -11.35
CA ASN A 235 11.63 -10.76 -12.52
C ASN A 235 13.04 -11.37 -12.52
N PRO A 236 13.46 -12.12 -13.57
CA PRO A 236 14.78 -12.76 -13.63
C PRO A 236 15.95 -11.75 -13.65
N ASP A 237 15.72 -10.49 -13.98
CA ASP A 237 16.77 -9.46 -13.92
C ASP A 237 16.97 -8.90 -12.52
N TYR A 238 16.05 -9.17 -11.59
CA TYR A 238 16.08 -8.70 -10.21
C TYR A 238 16.54 -9.79 -9.25
N ARG A 239 17.21 -9.36 -8.18
CA ARG A 239 17.60 -10.21 -7.06
C ARG A 239 17.48 -9.41 -5.76
N CYS A 240 17.16 -10.11 -4.67
CA CYS A 240 17.29 -9.59 -3.33
C CYS A 240 18.56 -10.16 -2.68
N ASP A 241 19.23 -9.35 -1.87
CA ASP A 241 20.27 -9.80 -0.96
C ASP A 241 19.96 -9.34 0.48
N PRO A 242 20.65 -9.87 1.50
CA PRO A 242 20.37 -9.50 2.89
C PRO A 242 20.42 -7.99 3.15
N ALA A 243 21.33 -7.27 2.51
CA ALA A 243 21.47 -5.84 2.69
C ALA A 243 20.31 -5.07 2.04
N SER A 244 19.90 -5.44 0.82
CA SER A 244 18.81 -4.79 0.10
C SER A 244 17.48 -4.95 0.85
N VAL A 245 17.19 -6.16 1.36
CA VAL A 245 15.97 -6.43 2.13
C VAL A 245 16.00 -5.74 3.50
N ALA A 246 17.13 -5.79 4.22
CA ALA A 246 17.26 -5.07 5.49
C ALA A 246 17.16 -3.55 5.31
N SER A 247 17.72 -3.00 4.23
CA SER A 247 17.68 -1.55 3.97
C SER A 247 16.27 -1.04 3.69
N HIS A 248 15.42 -1.86 3.05
CA HIS A 248 14.03 -1.48 2.79
C HIS A 248 13.21 -1.39 4.08
N ASN A 249 13.56 -2.14 5.12
CA ASN A 249 12.94 -2.01 6.43
C ASN A 249 13.23 -0.64 7.09
N LEU A 250 14.32 0.05 6.71
CA LEU A 250 14.64 1.40 7.20
C LEU A 250 13.82 2.49 6.51
N TYR A 251 13.26 2.19 5.34
CA TYR A 251 12.56 3.15 4.50
C TYR A 251 11.26 3.63 5.17
N GLU A 252 11.04 4.95 5.17
CA GLU A 252 9.84 5.61 5.70
C GLU A 252 9.50 5.34 7.18
N ASN A 253 10.50 4.94 7.96
CA ASN A 253 10.34 4.70 9.40
C ASN A 253 11.01 5.79 10.24
N SER A 254 10.36 6.14 11.36
CA SER A 254 10.93 7.08 12.35
C SER A 254 12.11 6.48 13.11
N THR A 255 12.24 5.15 13.11
CA THR A 255 13.36 4.43 13.73
C THR A 255 13.83 3.32 12.77
N PRO A 256 15.08 2.87 12.89
CA PRO A 256 15.59 1.79 12.03
C PRO A 256 15.00 0.41 12.35
N TYR A 257 14.28 0.24 13.46
CA TYR A 257 13.87 -1.08 13.94
C TYR A 257 12.37 -1.26 14.16
N GLU A 258 11.64 -0.17 14.34
CA GLU A 258 10.22 -0.19 14.69
C GLU A 258 9.38 0.41 13.57
N LEU A 259 8.38 -0.36 13.13
CA LEU A 259 7.29 0.09 12.29
C LEU A 259 6.01 0.10 13.14
N VAL A 260 5.38 1.27 13.22
CA VAL A 260 4.16 1.49 14.01
C VAL A 260 2.95 1.39 13.09
N GLU A 261 2.09 0.42 13.37
CA GLU A 261 0.85 0.17 12.67
C GLU A 261 -0.35 0.35 13.60
N PRO A 262 -1.57 0.59 13.08
CA PRO A 262 -2.78 0.65 13.90
C PRO A 262 -2.97 -0.56 14.82
N SER A 263 -2.58 -1.75 14.34
CA SER A 263 -2.71 -3.01 15.07
C SER A 263 -1.58 -3.27 16.09
N GLY A 264 -0.45 -2.56 16.02
CA GLY A 264 0.70 -2.80 16.88
C GLY A 264 2.03 -2.33 16.30
N ILE A 265 3.13 -2.75 16.93
CA ILE A 265 4.49 -2.34 16.58
C ILE A 265 5.26 -3.58 16.15
N LEU A 266 5.72 -3.59 14.91
CA LEU A 266 6.71 -4.54 14.44
C LEU A 266 8.08 -4.08 14.94
N ASN A 267 8.84 -4.99 15.56
CA ASN A 267 10.21 -4.78 15.99
C ASN A 267 11.14 -5.76 15.26
N THR A 268 12.19 -5.21 14.66
CA THR A 268 13.14 -5.92 13.80
C THR A 268 14.56 -5.97 14.38
N VAL A 269 14.77 -5.58 15.64
CA VAL A 269 16.11 -5.57 16.29
C VAL A 269 16.79 -6.94 16.22
N ASN A 270 16.02 -8.01 16.41
CA ASN A 270 16.53 -9.39 16.37
C ASN A 270 16.32 -10.08 15.01
N ALA A 271 15.93 -9.31 13.98
CA ALA A 271 15.70 -9.88 12.66
C ALA A 271 17.00 -10.38 12.04
N ARG A 272 16.93 -11.53 11.40
CA ARG A 272 18.04 -12.15 10.66
C ARG A 272 17.69 -12.20 9.19
N TYR A 273 18.64 -11.84 8.35
CA TYR A 273 18.51 -11.82 6.90
C TYR A 273 19.57 -12.75 6.31
N GLU A 274 19.13 -13.86 5.73
CA GLU A 274 19.99 -14.94 5.26
C GLU A 274 19.75 -15.15 3.77
N ALA A 275 20.80 -15.04 2.95
CA ALA A 275 20.72 -15.41 1.55
C ALA A 275 20.54 -16.93 1.45
N ILE A 276 19.48 -17.37 0.77
CA ILE A 276 19.23 -18.80 0.52
C ILE A 276 19.46 -19.18 -0.94
N SER A 277 19.67 -18.17 -1.79
CA SER A 277 20.16 -18.28 -3.16
C SER A 277 20.76 -16.94 -3.58
N ASP A 278 21.26 -16.84 -4.82
CA ASP A 278 21.72 -15.57 -5.40
C ASP A 278 20.60 -14.53 -5.62
N ARG A 279 19.35 -14.89 -5.31
CA ARG A 279 18.15 -14.09 -5.62
C ARG A 279 17.16 -13.93 -4.47
N ALA A 280 17.22 -14.82 -3.49
CA ALA A 280 16.21 -14.95 -2.46
C ALA A 280 16.81 -14.82 -1.06
N VAL A 281 16.07 -14.15 -0.19
CA VAL A 281 16.45 -13.90 1.20
C VAL A 281 15.40 -14.48 2.13
N LYS A 282 15.85 -15.28 3.09
CA LYS A 282 15.05 -15.73 4.23
C LYS A 282 15.18 -14.71 5.36
N VAL A 283 14.06 -14.33 5.94
CA VAL A 283 13.98 -13.38 7.05
C VAL A 283 13.24 -14.01 8.23
N SER A 284 13.82 -13.90 9.42
CA SER A 284 13.27 -14.47 10.67
C SER A 284 13.62 -13.63 11.89
N GLY A 285 13.08 -13.96 13.07
CA GLY A 285 13.50 -13.35 14.35
C GLY A 285 12.87 -12.01 14.71
N SER A 286 11.86 -11.56 13.94
CA SER A 286 11.10 -10.36 14.26
C SER A 286 10.11 -10.59 15.40
N ALA A 287 9.71 -9.51 16.06
CA ALA A 287 8.69 -9.53 17.11
C ALA A 287 7.56 -8.55 16.77
N PHE A 288 6.35 -8.82 17.24
CA PHE A 288 5.22 -7.90 17.09
C PHE A 288 4.55 -7.68 18.44
N LYS A 289 4.52 -6.42 18.88
CA LYS A 289 3.81 -6.00 20.08
C LYS A 289 2.44 -5.46 19.67
N LYS A 290 1.37 -6.19 19.99
CA LYS A 290 0.00 -5.71 19.76
C LYS A 290 -0.22 -4.36 20.43
N ALA A 291 -0.91 -3.44 19.75
CA ALA A 291 -1.29 -2.17 20.32
C ALA A 291 -2.22 -2.37 21.51
N GLU A 292 -1.91 -1.71 22.64
CA GLU A 292 -2.80 -1.69 23.82
C GLU A 292 -4.10 -0.97 23.50
N ARG A 293 -4.04 0.05 22.63
CA ARG A 293 -5.17 0.80 22.14
C ARG A 293 -5.07 0.99 20.64
N TYR A 294 -6.12 0.58 19.93
CA TYR A 294 -6.21 0.82 18.50
C TYR A 294 -6.43 2.30 18.21
N THR A 295 -5.59 2.85 17.33
CA THR A 295 -5.68 4.21 16.82
C THR A 295 -5.30 4.23 15.35
N ILE A 296 -5.90 5.12 14.58
CA ILE A 296 -5.54 5.36 13.18
C ILE A 296 -4.88 6.73 13.05
N LYS A 297 -4.01 6.87 12.05
CA LYS A 297 -3.40 8.16 11.71
C LYS A 297 -4.41 8.99 10.93
N LEU A 298 -4.53 10.27 11.29
CA LEU A 298 -5.29 11.26 10.52
C LEU A 298 -4.31 12.05 9.65
N GLU A 299 -4.66 12.20 8.38
CA GLU A 299 -3.94 13.04 7.42
C GLU A 299 -4.92 14.07 6.86
N GLY A 300 -4.49 15.33 6.80
CA GLY A 300 -5.32 16.43 6.30
C GLY A 300 -4.48 17.41 5.49
N ALA A 301 -5.13 18.07 4.53
CA ALA A 301 -4.51 19.12 3.71
C ALA A 301 -5.42 20.35 3.69
N GLU A 302 -4.85 21.54 3.87
CA GLU A 302 -5.55 22.83 3.71
C GLU A 302 -4.95 23.61 2.54
N LEU A 303 -5.78 24.43 1.88
CA LEU A 303 -5.31 25.31 0.81
C LEU A 303 -4.48 26.46 1.40
N ALA A 304 -3.16 26.37 1.25
CA ALA A 304 -2.24 27.41 1.71
C ALA A 304 -2.04 28.56 0.69
N GLY A 305 -2.31 28.32 -0.59
CA GLY A 305 -2.14 29.29 -1.66
C GLY A 305 -2.06 28.64 -3.04
N TYR A 306 -1.77 29.47 -4.06
CA TYR A 306 -1.61 29.02 -5.44
C TYR A 306 -0.16 29.16 -5.87
N GLN A 307 0.37 28.16 -6.58
CA GLN A 307 1.65 28.23 -7.26
C GLN A 307 1.40 28.44 -8.76
N SER A 308 2.09 29.42 -9.36
CA SER A 308 2.05 29.66 -10.81
C SER A 308 3.43 29.41 -11.41
N ILE A 309 3.47 28.71 -12.55
CA ILE A 309 4.69 28.47 -13.32
C ILE A 309 4.48 29.09 -14.71
N VAL A 310 5.45 29.88 -15.17
CA VAL A 310 5.47 30.41 -16.54
C VAL A 310 6.55 29.66 -17.31
N LEU A 311 6.13 28.88 -18.31
CA LEU A 311 7.04 28.11 -19.17
C LEU A 311 7.29 28.90 -20.46
N GLY A 312 8.53 29.35 -20.66
CA GLY A 312 9.00 29.96 -21.90
C GLY A 312 9.85 28.97 -22.70
N SER A 313 9.61 28.89 -24.01
CA SER A 313 10.45 28.11 -24.94
C SER A 313 10.82 29.00 -26.12
N VAL A 314 12.10 29.01 -26.49
CA VAL A 314 12.59 29.63 -27.73
C VAL A 314 13.02 28.52 -28.67
N ARG A 315 12.61 28.62 -29.95
CA ARG A 315 12.99 27.67 -31.02
C ARG A 315 13.63 28.36 -32.22
N ASP A 316 13.92 29.65 -32.11
CA ASP A 316 14.53 30.43 -33.18
C ASP A 316 16.05 30.16 -33.22
N PRO A 317 16.60 29.60 -34.32
CA PRO A 317 18.03 29.34 -34.46
C PRO A 317 18.90 30.60 -34.58
N ILE A 318 18.31 31.80 -34.68
CA ILE A 318 19.02 33.08 -34.60
C ILE A 318 19.16 33.53 -33.13
N ILE A 319 18.27 33.07 -32.24
CA ILE A 319 18.29 33.39 -30.80
C ILE A 319 19.02 32.29 -29.98
N LEU A 320 19.00 31.03 -30.43
CA LEU A 320 19.72 29.88 -29.86
C LEU A 320 21.16 29.80 -30.37
#